data_AF-A0A5K0XIB3-F1
#
_entry.id   AF-A0A5K0XIB3-F1
#
_cell.length_a   1.000
_cell.length_b   1.000
_cell.length_c   1.000
_cell.angle_alpha   90.00
_cell.angle_beta   90.00
_cell.angle_gamma   90.00
#
_symmetry.space_group_name_H-M   'P 1'
#
loop_
_entity.id
_entity.type
_entity.pdbx_description
1 polymer ?
#
loop_
_entity_poly.entity_id
_entity_poly.type
_entity_poly.pdbx_seq_one_letter_code
_entity_poly.pdbx_strand_id
1 'polypeptide(L)'
;AKFRNAATVTMAIFFSLTTPIGVAVGAGISSVYDENSTTALIVEGVLNSAAAGILVYMALVDILAADLMHPKMQSCIKLQISANFFLLLGVSLMSILAKWA
;
A
#
# COMPACT_ATOMS: atom_id res chain seq x y z
N ALA A 1 -11.74 30.88 2.73
CA ALA A 1 -11.00 30.11 1.70
C ALA A 1 -9.52 29.83 2.07
N LYS A 2 -8.79 30.75 2.72
CA LYS A 2 -7.33 30.61 2.96
C LYS A 2 -6.92 29.60 4.06
N PHE A 3 -7.77 29.39 5.09
CA PHE A 3 -7.46 28.48 6.21
C PHE A 3 -7.48 26.98 5.86
N ARG A 4 -8.27 26.58 4.85
CA ARG A 4 -8.38 25.16 4.46
C ARG A 4 -7.10 24.66 3.79
N ASN A 5 -6.45 25.49 2.98
CA ASN A 5 -5.21 25.12 2.30
C ASN A 5 -4.02 25.01 3.27
N ALA A 6 -3.92 25.86 4.29
CA ALA A 6 -2.86 25.76 5.29
C ALA A 6 -2.96 24.45 6.08
N ALA A 7 -4.17 24.07 6.52
CA ALA A 7 -4.40 22.81 7.22
C ALA A 7 -4.10 21.58 6.34
N THR A 8 -4.51 21.58 5.07
CA THR A 8 -4.17 20.50 4.12
C THR A 8 -2.67 20.40 3.87
N VAL A 9 -1.97 21.53 3.75
CA VAL A 9 -0.51 21.56 3.57
C VAL A 9 0.19 21.03 4.83
N THR A 10 -0.26 21.43 6.02
CA THR A 10 0.27 20.91 7.28
C THR A 10 0.05 19.40 7.39
N MET A 11 -1.15 18.90 7.12
CA MET A 11 -1.43 17.46 7.12
C MET A 11 -0.59 16.70 6.10
N ALA A 12 -0.42 17.23 4.89
CA ALA A 12 0.41 16.62 3.86
C ALA A 12 1.89 16.54 4.25
N ILE A 13 2.44 17.59 4.88
CA ILE A 13 3.82 17.62 5.37
C ILE A 13 4.01 16.60 6.49
N PHE A 14 3.09 16.53 7.45
CA PHE A 14 3.19 15.54 8.53
C PHE A 14 3.05 14.11 8.02
N PHE A 15 2.15 13.85 7.08
CA PHE A 15 1.99 12.53 6.48
C PHE A 15 3.24 12.12 5.70
N SER A 16 3.76 13.00 4.84
CA SER A 16 4.95 12.73 4.03
C SER A 16 6.24 12.67 4.85
N LEU A 17 6.29 13.27 6.03
CA LEU A 17 7.42 13.17 6.96
C LEU A 17 7.33 11.93 7.86
N THR A 18 6.12 11.51 8.23
CA THR A 18 5.92 10.30 9.05
C THR A 18 6.37 9.03 8.31
N THR A 19 6.18 8.96 6.99
CA THR A 19 6.64 7.83 6.16
C THR A 19 8.17 7.62 6.20
N PRO A 20 9.03 8.59 5.85
CA PRO A 20 10.49 8.43 5.92
C PRO A 20 11.00 8.25 7.35
N ILE A 21 10.36 8.87 8.35
CA ILE A 21 10.70 8.62 9.77
C ILE A 21 10.41 7.15 10.11
N GLY A 22 9.25 6.62 9.73
CA GLY A 22 8.89 5.23 9.96
C GLY A 22 9.86 4.25 9.28
N VAL A 23 10.24 4.53 8.03
CA VAL A 23 11.24 3.75 7.29
C VAL A 23 12.61 3.82 7.96
N ALA A 24 13.05 5.00 8.40
CA ALA A 24 14.34 5.17 9.07
C ALA A 24 14.40 4.45 10.42
N VAL A 25 13.32 4.51 11.20
CA VAL A 25 13.20 3.77 12.47
C VAL A 25 13.18 2.26 12.21
N GLY A 26 12.41 1.81 11.20
CA GLY A 26 12.38 0.40 10.80
C GLY A 26 13.75 -0.12 10.35
N ALA A 27 14.46 0.63 9.50
CA ALA A 27 15.81 0.31 9.06
C ALA A 27 16.82 0.33 10.23
N GLY A 28 16.69 1.28 11.16
CA GLY A 28 17.52 1.34 12.37
C GLY A 28 17.35 0.12 13.27
N ILE A 29 16.10 -0.29 13.54
CA ILE A 29 15.81 -1.52 14.30
C ILE A 29 16.33 -2.75 13.56
N SER A 30 16.15 -2.81 12.24
CA SER A 30 16.67 -3.90 11.41
C SER A 30 18.20 -3.97 11.39
N SER A 31 18.90 -2.84 11.49
CA SER A 31 20.39 -2.79 11.50
C SER A 31 21.02 -3.21 12.82
N VAL A 32 20.24 -3.23 13.91
CA VAL A 32 20.68 -3.66 15.26
C VAL A 32 20.35 -5.15 15.48
N TYR A 33 19.51 -5.74 14.64
CA TYR A 33 19.21 -7.17 14.63
C TYR A 33 20.21 -7.91 13.72
N ASP A 34 20.95 -8.87 14.29
CA ASP A 34 21.79 -9.80 13.51
C ASP A 34 20.98 -10.47 12.38
N GLU A 35 21.44 -10.31 11.13
CA GLU A 35 20.78 -10.78 9.90
C GLU A 35 20.54 -12.31 9.85
N ASN A 36 21.16 -13.09 10.74
CA ASN A 36 21.03 -14.54 10.83
C ASN A 36 20.19 -15.02 12.02
N SER A 37 19.57 -14.11 12.78
CA SER A 37 18.73 -14.49 13.92
C SER A 37 17.32 -14.87 13.45
N THR A 38 16.91 -16.11 13.71
CA THR A 38 15.58 -16.64 13.39
C THR A 38 14.44 -15.74 13.91
N THR A 39 14.67 -15.00 15.00
CA THR A 39 13.71 -14.05 15.57
C THR A 39 13.45 -12.86 14.65
N ALA A 40 14.46 -12.35 13.93
CA ALA A 40 14.31 -11.22 13.01
C ALA A 40 13.38 -11.57 11.84
N LEU A 41 13.64 -12.72 11.19
CA LEU A 41 12.82 -13.24 10.09
C LEU A 41 11.37 -13.50 10.50
N ILE A 42 11.14 -14.01 11.72
CA ILE A 42 9.78 -14.24 12.24
C ILE A 42 9.06 -12.90 12.44
N VAL A 43 9.71 -11.91 13.06
CA VAL A 43 9.10 -10.60 13.32
C VAL A 43 8.83 -9.86 12.01
N GLU A 44 9.78 -9.86 11.08
CA GLU A 44 9.60 -9.29 9.74
C GLU A 44 8.45 -9.98 9.00
N GLY A 45 8.42 -11.32 9.01
CA GLY A 45 7.37 -12.11 8.37
C GLY A 45 5.97 -11.80 8.93
N VAL A 46 5.84 -11.67 10.26
CA VAL A 46 4.57 -11.33 10.92
C VAL A 46 4.13 -9.90 10.57
N LEU A 47 5.05 -8.93 10.66
CA LEU A 47 4.76 -7.53 10.33
C LEU A 47 4.41 -7.35 8.85
N ASN A 48 5.14 -8.01 7.95
CA ASN A 48 4.87 -7.99 6.51
C ASN A 48 3.53 -8.64 6.17
N SER A 49 3.18 -9.76 6.83
CA SER A 49 1.87 -10.41 6.66
C SER A 49 0.71 -9.51 7.12
N ALA A 50 0.86 -8.83 8.26
CA ALA A 50 -0.12 -7.87 8.73
C ALA A 50 -0.28 -6.68 7.77
N ALA A 51 0.83 -6.13 7.28
CA ALA A 51 0.82 -5.04 6.30
C ALA A 51 0.15 -5.46 4.98
N ALA A 52 0.46 -6.66 4.47
CA ALA A 52 -0.16 -7.21 3.26
C ALA A 52 -1.68 -7.36 3.44
N GLY A 53 -2.16 -7.81 4.60
CA GLY A 53 -3.59 -7.91 4.91
C GLY A 53 -4.32 -6.57 4.84
N ILE A 54 -3.72 -5.51 5.41
CA ILE A 54 -4.28 -4.14 5.35
C ILE A 54 -4.32 -3.63 3.91
N LEU A 55 -3.25 -3.88 3.13
CA LEU A 55 -3.15 -3.44 1.74
C LEU A 55 -4.22 -4.12 0.87
N VAL A 56 -4.46 -5.42 1.07
CA VAL A 56 -5.55 -6.16 0.38
C VAL A 56 -6.92 -5.61 0.78
N TYR A 57 -7.14 -5.28 2.06
CA TYR A 57 -8.39 -4.65 2.51
C TYR A 57 -8.63 -3.30 1.81
N MET A 58 -7.64 -2.41 1.79
CA MET A 58 -7.76 -1.12 1.10
C MET A 58 -8.00 -1.30 -0.41
N ALA A 59 -7.30 -2.23 -1.05
CA ALA A 59 -7.48 -2.49 -2.49
C ALA A 59 -8.88 -3.02 -2.82
N LEU A 60 -9.41 -3.95 -2.04
CA LEU A 60 -10.72 -4.56 -2.30
C LEU A 60 -11.90 -3.70 -1.82
N VAL A 61 -11.78 -3.07 -0.66
CA VAL A 61 -12.89 -2.37 -0.01
C VAL A 61 -12.87 -0.88 -0.32
N ASP A 62 -11.74 -0.20 -0.21
CA ASP A 62 -11.70 1.25 -0.43
C ASP A 62 -11.64 1.60 -1.93
N ILE A 63 -10.92 0.80 -2.73
CA ILE A 63 -10.75 1.06 -4.16
C ILE A 63 -11.79 0.29 -4.98
N LEU A 64 -11.80 -1.04 -4.94
CA LEU A 64 -12.66 -1.84 -5.81
C LEU A 64 -14.16 -1.69 -5.47
N ALA A 65 -14.55 -1.64 -4.19
CA ALA A 65 -15.97 -1.45 -3.85
C ALA A 65 -16.48 -0.04 -4.24
N ALA A 66 -15.66 1.00 -4.08
CA ALA A 66 -16.01 2.36 -4.50
C ALA A 66 -16.17 2.47 -6.03
N ASP A 67 -15.31 1.78 -6.78
CA ASP A 67 -15.32 1.71 -8.24
C ASP A 67 -16.56 0.95 -8.78
N LEU A 68 -16.94 -0.16 -8.11
CA LEU A 68 -18.12 -0.97 -8.45
C LEU A 68 -19.46 -0.36 -8.04
N MET A 69 -19.49 0.43 -6.95
CA MET A 69 -20.70 1.11 -6.47
C MET A 69 -20.99 2.41 -7.23
N HIS A 70 -20.10 2.88 -8.09
CA HIS A 70 -20.33 4.12 -8.84
C HIS A 70 -21.28 3.87 -10.04
N PRO A 71 -22.44 4.54 -10.11
CA PRO A 71 -23.47 4.26 -11.13
C PRO A 71 -23.01 4.54 -12.57
N LYS A 72 -21.91 5.28 -12.77
CA LYS A 72 -21.29 5.47 -14.09
C LYS A 72 -20.45 4.29 -14.59
N MET A 73 -19.95 3.42 -13.70
CA MET A 73 -19.17 2.23 -14.10
C MET A 73 -20.04 1.01 -14.39
N GLN A 74 -21.20 0.88 -13.74
CA GLN A 74 -22.16 -0.19 -14.05
C GLN A 74 -22.73 -0.09 -15.48
N SER A 75 -22.76 1.12 -16.07
CA SER A 75 -23.20 1.31 -17.46
C SER A 75 -22.20 0.79 -18.50
N CYS A 76 -20.94 0.53 -18.12
CA CYS A 76 -19.87 0.19 -19.06
C CYS A 76 -19.01 -0.95 -18.52
N ILE A 77 -19.48 -2.18 -18.71
CA ILE A 77 -18.75 -3.44 -18.39
C ILE A 77 -17.33 -3.44 -18.96
N LYS A 78 -17.09 -2.78 -20.11
CA LYS A 78 -15.75 -2.62 -20.70
C LYS A 78 -14.75 -1.91 -19.77
N LEU A 79 -15.20 -0.90 -19.01
CA LEU A 79 -14.36 -0.11 -18.12
C LEU A 79 -14.02 -0.91 -16.86
N GLN A 80 -14.98 -1.65 -16.32
CA GLN A 80 -14.78 -2.59 -15.21
C GLN A 80 -13.82 -3.74 -15.57
N ILE A 81 -13.95 -4.33 -16.77
CA ILE A 81 -13.00 -5.33 -17.28
C ILE A 81 -11.61 -4.70 -17.46
N SER A 82 -11.52 -3.47 -17.97
CA SER A 82 -10.23 -2.79 -18.13
C SER A 82 -9.56 -2.53 -16.78
N ALA A 83 -10.30 -2.06 -15.76
CA ALA A 83 -9.77 -1.82 -14.43
C ALA A 83 -9.26 -3.11 -13.78
N ASN A 84 -10.02 -4.20 -13.87
CA ASN A 84 -9.61 -5.51 -13.39
C ASN A 84 -8.40 -6.07 -14.16
N PHE A 85 -8.32 -5.83 -15.47
CA PHE A 85 -7.17 -6.21 -16.28
C PHE A 85 -5.90 -5.45 -15.87
N PHE A 86 -5.98 -4.13 -15.65
CA PHE A 86 -4.86 -3.33 -15.13
C PHE A 86 -4.43 -3.79 -13.73
N LEU A 87 -5.39 -4.14 -12.86
CA LEU A 87 -5.12 -4.72 -11.54
C LEU A 87 -4.35 -6.04 -11.64
N LEU A 88 -4.84 -6.98 -12.45
CA LEU A 88 -4.19 -8.27 -12.68
C LEU A 88 -2.81 -8.11 -13.32
N LEU A 89 -2.66 -7.15 -14.25
CA LEU A 89 -1.39 -6.83 -14.88
C LEU A 89 -0.40 -6.26 -13.84
N GLY A 90 -0.85 -5.38 -12.95
CA GLY A 90 -0.04 -4.84 -11.85
C GLY A 90 0.46 -5.91 -10.88
N VAL A 91 -0.43 -6.80 -10.43
CA VAL A 91 -0.07 -7.94 -9.56
C VAL A 91 0.89 -8.89 -10.28
N SER A 92 0.63 -9.16 -11.56
CA SER A 92 1.51 -10.01 -12.38
C SER A 92 2.90 -9.41 -12.54
N LEU A 93 3.01 -8.09 -12.74
CA LEU A 93 4.30 -7.39 -12.79
C LEU A 93 5.06 -7.48 -11.47
N MET A 94 4.37 -7.27 -10.33
CA MET A 94 4.98 -7.36 -9.00
C MET A 94 5.45 -8.78 -8.68
N SER A 95 4.71 -9.81 -9.12
CA SER A 95 5.13 -11.22 -8.97
C SER A 95 6.36 -11.57 -9.83
N ILE A 96 6.49 -10.97 -11.03
CA ILE A 96 7.69 -11.16 -11.86
C ILE A 96 8.92 -10.50 -11.21
N LEU A 97 8.76 -9.31 -10.62
CA LEU A 97 9.83 -8.65 -9.87
C LEU A 97 10.26 -9.48 -8.65
N ALA A 98 9.32 -10.08 -7.93
CA ALA A 98 9.61 -10.94 -6.77
C ALA A 98 10.39 -12.22 -7.12
N LYS A 99 10.44 -12.64 -8.38
CA LYS A 99 11.32 -13.75 -8.81
C LYS A 99 12.76 -13.32 -9.11
N TRP A 100 12.98 -12.02 -9.28
CA TRP A 100 14.29 -11.43 -9.58
C TRP A 100 14.89 -10.66 -8.40
N ALA A 101 14.11 -10.41 -7.36
CA ALA A 101 14.55 -9.98 -6.04
C ALA A 101 14.88 -11.21 -5.18
#